data_AF-A0A2V5Q4R1-F1
#
_entry.id   AF-A0A2V5Q4R1-F1
#
_cell.length_a   1.000
_cell.length_b   1.000
_cell.length_c   1.000
_cell.angle_alpha   90.00
_cell.angle_beta   90.00
_cell.angle_gamma   90.00
#
_symmetry.space_group_name_H-M   'P 1'
#
loop_
_entity.id
_entity.type
_entity.pdbx_description
1 polymer ?
#
loop_
_entity_poly.entity_id
_entity_poly.type
_entity_poly.pdbx_seq_one_letter_code
_entity_poly.pdbx_strand_id
1 'polypeptide(L)'
;GYEKDFALDVARKLRPLLQSKGLHVIMTREGDYFVPLEVRAQIANAARDSIFVSIHFNASGDDPNATGFEIFSFTPRGAPSTSDNAVRSASFSKQPGSEVDAQSMALSACIYHSLLGHVPEYD
;
A
#
# COMPACT_ATOMS: atom_id res chain seq x y z
N GLY A 1 6.38 -3.90 19.62
CA GLY A 1 5.11 -3.32 19.15
C GLY A 1 4.47 -4.28 18.18
N TYR A 2 3.17 -4.14 17.93
CA TYR A 2 2.46 -4.89 16.90
C TYR A 2 2.45 -4.08 15.59
N GLU A 3 2.29 -4.75 14.44
CA GLU A 3 2.14 -4.09 13.12
C GLU A 3 1.17 -2.90 13.18
N LYS A 4 0.01 -3.11 13.81
CA LYS A 4 -1.04 -2.07 13.95
C LYS A 4 -0.56 -0.78 14.63
N ASP A 5 0.40 -0.89 15.56
CA ASP A 5 0.92 0.23 16.33
C ASP A 5 1.87 1.04 15.45
N PHE A 6 2.80 0.37 14.76
CA PHE A 6 3.74 0.99 13.85
C PHE A 6 3.04 1.60 12.63
N ALA A 7 2.08 0.90 12.05
CA ALA A 7 1.27 1.41 10.94
C ALA A 7 0.51 2.68 11.32
N LEU A 8 -0.09 2.73 12.53
CA LEU A 8 -0.77 3.93 13.01
C LEU A 8 0.19 5.08 13.28
N ASP A 9 1.36 4.80 13.87
CA ASP A 9 2.39 5.79 14.17
C ASP A 9 2.91 6.44 12.89
N VAL A 10 3.28 5.65 11.87
CA VAL A 10 3.71 6.18 10.57
C VAL A 10 2.60 6.99 9.92
N ALA A 11 1.36 6.50 9.91
CA ALA A 11 0.24 7.21 9.31
C ALA A 11 -0.01 8.57 10.00
N ARG A 12 0.10 8.62 11.33
CA ARG A 12 -0.02 9.87 12.11
C ARG A 12 1.11 10.86 11.85
N LYS A 13 2.34 10.39 11.60
CA LYS A 13 3.48 11.23 11.20
C LYS A 13 3.35 11.72 9.75
N LEU A 14 2.87 10.87 8.85
CA LEU A 14 2.68 11.20 7.44
C LEU A 14 1.58 12.26 7.23
N ARG A 15 0.47 12.16 7.96
CA ARG A 15 -0.69 13.07 7.85
C ARG A 15 -0.29 14.56 7.86
N PRO A 16 0.38 15.11 8.89
CA PRO A 16 0.74 16.52 8.93
C PRO A 16 1.75 16.92 7.85
N LEU A 17 2.61 16.01 7.38
CA LEU A 17 3.55 16.27 6.29
C LEU A 17 2.86 16.40 4.93
N LEU A 18 1.79 15.62 4.69
CA LEU A 18 0.97 15.76 3.49
C LEU A 18 0.08 17.01 3.58
N GLN A 19 -0.51 17.26 4.76
CA GLN A 19 -1.31 18.46 5.01
C GLN A 19 -0.51 19.76 4.83
N SER A 20 0.75 19.79 5.27
CA SER A 20 1.63 20.96 5.08
C SER A 20 1.99 21.21 3.60
N LYS A 21 1.88 20.18 2.75
CA LYS A 21 2.00 20.27 1.29
C LYS A 21 0.68 20.63 0.59
N GLY A 22 -0.37 20.96 1.34
CA GLY A 22 -1.67 21.37 0.81
C GLY A 22 -2.61 20.22 0.44
N LEU A 23 -2.27 18.97 0.79
CA LEU A 23 -3.13 17.82 0.53
C LEU A 23 -4.17 17.64 1.64
N HIS A 24 -5.41 17.36 1.24
CA HIS A 24 -6.43 16.91 2.18
C HIS A 24 -6.19 15.44 2.53
N VAL A 25 -6.14 15.11 3.83
CA VAL A 25 -5.84 13.75 4.30
C VAL A 25 -7.03 13.21 5.09
N ILE A 26 -7.57 12.08 4.62
CA ILE A 26 -8.62 11.31 5.27
C ILE A 26 -8.01 10.02 5.80
N MET A 27 -8.15 9.77 7.10
CA MET A 27 -7.64 8.56 7.75
C MET A 27 -8.76 7.52 7.83
N THR A 28 -8.47 6.24 7.55
CA THR A 28 -9.45 5.15 7.76
C THR A 28 -9.70 4.85 9.24
N ARG A 29 -8.73 5.17 10.11
CA ARG A 29 -8.85 5.16 11.57
C ARG A 29 -7.93 6.19 12.20
N GLU A 30 -8.33 6.74 13.34
CA GLU A 30 -7.49 7.67 14.11
C GLU A 30 -7.01 7.08 15.45
N GLY A 31 -7.48 5.89 15.81
CA GLY A 31 -7.14 5.19 17.05
C GLY A 31 -6.87 3.69 16.86
N ASP A 32 -6.70 2.99 17.98
CA ASP A 32 -6.51 1.54 18.03
C ASP A 32 -7.86 0.82 18.09
N TYR A 33 -8.50 0.73 16.93
CA TYR A 33 -9.71 -0.07 16.73
C TYR A 33 -9.70 -0.70 15.34
N PHE A 34 -10.40 -1.82 15.22
CA PHE A 34 -10.51 -2.54 13.96
C PHE A 34 -11.45 -1.83 13.00
N VAL A 35 -11.03 -1.72 11.73
CA VAL A 35 -11.86 -1.24 10.61
C VAL A 35 -11.90 -2.33 9.54
N PRO A 36 -13.07 -2.90 9.22
CA PRO A 36 -13.23 -3.91 8.16
C PRO A 36 -12.71 -3.42 6.81
N LEU A 37 -12.22 -4.34 5.97
CA LEU A 37 -11.62 -4.00 4.67
C LEU A 37 -12.63 -3.28 3.75
N GLU A 38 -13.88 -3.73 3.75
CA GLU A 38 -14.97 -3.15 2.98
C GLU A 38 -15.25 -1.70 3.41
N VAL A 39 -15.15 -1.42 4.71
CA VAL A 39 -15.33 -0.06 5.24
C VAL A 39 -14.18 0.84 4.80
N ARG A 40 -12.93 0.34 4.79
CA ARG A 40 -11.79 1.11 4.27
C ARG A 40 -11.98 1.48 2.80
N ALA A 41 -12.45 0.53 2.00
CA ALA A 41 -12.76 0.75 0.59
C ALA A 41 -13.92 1.74 0.41
N GLN A 42 -14.96 1.67 1.23
CA GLN A 42 -16.07 2.64 1.22
C GLN A 42 -15.59 4.07 1.52
N ILE A 43 -14.73 4.24 2.53
CA ILE A 43 -14.13 5.55 2.86
C ILE A 43 -13.34 6.10 1.66
N ALA A 44 -12.51 5.26 1.02
CA ALA A 44 -11.74 5.65 -0.15
C ALA A 44 -12.63 6.04 -1.34
N ASN A 45 -13.63 5.22 -1.66
CA ASN A 45 -14.54 5.45 -2.78
C ASN A 45 -15.48 6.65 -2.59
N ALA A 46 -15.73 7.07 -1.35
CA ALA A 46 -16.48 8.29 -1.04
C ALA A 46 -15.67 9.57 -1.33
N ALA A 47 -14.33 9.48 -1.37
CA ALA A 47 -13.44 10.58 -1.69
C ALA A 47 -13.09 10.60 -3.18
N ARG A 48 -13.65 11.57 -3.92
CA ARG A 48 -13.33 11.77 -5.35
C ARG A 48 -11.91 12.31 -5.52
N ASP A 49 -11.30 12.00 -6.68
CA ASP A 49 -9.98 12.49 -7.09
C ASP A 49 -8.90 12.26 -6.02
N SER A 50 -8.91 11.07 -5.41
CA SER A 50 -8.07 10.71 -4.27
C SER A 50 -7.08 9.59 -4.59
N ILE A 51 -6.02 9.51 -3.78
CA ILE A 51 -5.08 8.39 -3.76
C ILE A 51 -5.29 7.64 -2.45
N PHE A 52 -5.49 6.33 -2.54
CA PHE A 52 -5.55 5.46 -1.36
C PHE A 52 -4.16 4.87 -1.09
N VAL A 53 -3.66 5.07 0.14
CA VAL A 53 -2.38 4.51 0.60
C VAL A 53 -2.64 3.65 1.84
N SER A 54 -2.36 2.34 1.74
CA SER A 54 -2.34 1.45 2.89
C SER A 54 -0.92 1.30 3.41
N ILE A 55 -0.73 1.39 4.73
CA ILE A 55 0.57 1.27 5.39
C ILE A 55 0.56 -0.01 6.22
N HIS A 56 1.58 -0.85 5.99
CA HIS A 56 1.74 -2.16 6.61
C HIS A 56 3.18 -2.35 7.07
N PHE A 57 3.37 -3.26 8.04
CA PHE A 57 4.67 -3.75 8.46
C PHE A 57 4.61 -5.28 8.37
N ASN A 58 5.13 -5.81 7.28
CA ASN A 58 5.07 -7.23 7.00
C ASN A 58 6.00 -8.04 7.89
N ALA A 59 5.78 -9.34 7.91
CA ALA A 59 6.59 -10.30 8.64
C ALA A 59 6.87 -11.51 7.74
N SER A 60 8.11 -12.00 7.79
CA SER A 60 8.47 -13.29 7.20
C SER A 60 8.43 -14.34 8.31
N GLY A 61 7.60 -15.37 8.14
CA GLY A 61 7.50 -16.46 9.12
C GLY A 61 8.73 -17.36 9.16
N ASP A 62 9.42 -17.48 8.02
CA ASP A 62 10.47 -18.48 7.80
C ASP A 62 11.88 -17.88 7.78
N ASP A 63 12.01 -16.56 7.58
CA ASP A 63 13.31 -15.87 7.55
C ASP A 63 13.33 -14.67 8.51
N PRO A 64 13.95 -14.80 9.69
CA PRO A 64 14.08 -13.69 10.64
C PRO A 64 15.04 -12.59 10.17
N ASN A 65 15.80 -12.80 9.09
CA ASN A 65 16.70 -11.81 8.51
C ASN A 65 16.06 -11.05 7.34
N ALA A 66 14.81 -11.33 6.98
CA ALA A 66 14.11 -10.60 5.94
C ALA A 66 13.93 -9.13 6.35
N THR A 67 14.54 -8.22 5.61
CA THR A 67 14.49 -6.76 5.83
C THR A 67 14.25 -6.01 4.53
N GLY A 68 13.94 -4.72 4.65
CA GLY A 68 13.70 -3.82 3.52
C GLY A 68 12.24 -3.37 3.44
N PHE A 69 11.84 -2.91 2.26
CA PHE A 69 10.52 -2.39 2.00
C PHE A 69 9.95 -2.95 0.70
N GLU A 70 8.63 -2.96 0.60
CA GLU A 70 7.91 -3.34 -0.61
C GLU A 70 6.73 -2.41 -0.82
N ILE A 71 6.38 -2.22 -2.10
CA ILE A 71 5.28 -1.35 -2.51
C ILE A 71 4.40 -2.15 -3.45
N PHE A 72 3.15 -2.36 -3.03
CA PHE A 72 2.14 -2.99 -3.86
C PHE A 72 1.24 -1.92 -4.48
N SER A 73 0.94 -2.10 -5.76
CA SER A 73 -0.16 -1.44 -6.47
C SER A 73 -1.04 -2.51 -7.11
N PHE A 74 -2.24 -2.12 -7.54
CA PHE A 74 -3.11 -3.04 -8.25
C PHE A 74 -2.42 -3.58 -9.50
N THR A 75 -2.56 -4.88 -9.70
CA THR A 75 -2.11 -5.56 -10.91
C THR A 75 -2.75 -4.88 -12.13
N PRO A 76 -1.95 -4.42 -13.11
CA PRO A 76 -2.49 -3.83 -14.33
C PRO A 76 -3.48 -4.75 -15.02
N ARG A 77 -4.51 -4.18 -15.63
CA ARG A 77 -5.51 -4.92 -16.43
C ARG A 77 -4.86 -5.99 -17.32
N GLY A 78 -5.24 -7.24 -17.09
CA GLY A 78 -4.82 -8.39 -17.87
C GLY A 78 -3.51 -9.05 -17.44
N ALA A 79 -2.82 -8.54 -16.42
CA ALA A 79 -1.72 -9.23 -15.78
C ALA A 79 -2.22 -10.22 -14.70
N PRO A 80 -1.48 -11.32 -14.44
CA PRO A 80 -1.78 -12.27 -13.37
C PRO A 80 -1.71 -11.57 -12.01
N SER A 81 -2.73 -11.77 -11.17
CA SER A 81 -2.72 -11.36 -9.76
C SER A 81 -2.74 -12.63 -8.92
N THR A 82 -1.80 -12.78 -7.98
CA THR A 82 -1.73 -13.96 -7.12
C THR A 82 -1.33 -13.59 -5.71
N SER A 83 -2.15 -13.99 -4.74
CA SER A 83 -1.71 -14.38 -3.40
C SER A 83 -1.32 -15.88 -3.33
N ASP A 84 -1.37 -16.57 -4.48
CA ASP A 84 -1.04 -17.98 -4.62
C ASP A 84 0.46 -18.21 -4.83
N ASN A 85 0.96 -19.25 -4.17
CA ASN A 85 2.36 -19.71 -4.18
C ASN A 85 2.68 -20.57 -5.42
N ALA A 86 1.73 -20.74 -6.34
CA ALA A 86 1.85 -21.55 -7.54
C ALA A 86 0.96 -20.99 -8.66
N VAL A 87 1.37 -21.18 -9.91
CA VAL A 87 0.57 -20.79 -11.08
C VAL A 87 -0.71 -21.63 -11.14
N ARG A 88 -1.86 -20.98 -11.06
CA ARG A 88 -3.19 -21.61 -11.19
C ARG A 88 -3.87 -21.13 -12.46
N SER A 89 -4.94 -21.83 -12.87
CA SER A 89 -5.82 -21.37 -13.95
C SER A 89 -6.35 -19.94 -13.69
N ALA A 90 -6.59 -19.59 -12.42
CA ALA A 90 -6.93 -18.23 -12.00
C ALA A 90 -5.81 -17.20 -12.23
N SER A 91 -4.53 -17.61 -12.26
CA SER A 91 -3.41 -16.71 -12.61
C SER A 91 -3.54 -16.20 -14.05
N PHE A 92 -4.18 -16.95 -14.94
CA PHE A 92 -4.45 -16.50 -16.31
C PHE A 92 -5.76 -15.71 -16.46
N SER A 93 -6.51 -15.53 -15.36
CA SER A 93 -7.74 -14.74 -15.37
C SER A 93 -7.40 -13.25 -15.37
N LYS A 94 -7.83 -12.56 -16.43
CA LYS A 94 -7.66 -11.11 -16.53
C LYS A 94 -8.50 -10.46 -15.44
N GLN A 95 -7.83 -9.83 -14.47
CA GLN A 95 -8.53 -8.97 -13.52
C GLN A 95 -9.02 -7.70 -14.24
N PRO A 96 -10.24 -7.23 -13.93
CA PRO A 96 -10.82 -6.05 -14.58
C PRO A 96 -9.95 -4.79 -14.41
N GLY A 97 -9.16 -4.74 -13.32
CA GLY A 97 -8.27 -3.64 -12.98
C GLY A 97 -9.04 -2.34 -12.69
N SER A 98 -8.30 -1.24 -12.59
CA SER A 98 -8.84 0.12 -12.52
C SER A 98 -8.36 0.94 -13.72
N GLU A 99 -9.14 1.95 -14.13
CA GLU A 99 -8.70 2.89 -15.17
C GLU A 99 -7.45 3.70 -14.76
N VAL A 100 -7.13 3.70 -13.45
CA VAL A 100 -5.97 4.39 -12.88
C VAL A 100 -4.80 3.45 -12.51
N ASP A 101 -4.77 2.22 -13.04
CA ASP A 101 -3.70 1.25 -12.74
C ASP A 101 -2.31 1.79 -13.14
N ALA A 102 -2.21 2.45 -14.30
CA ALA A 102 -0.96 3.02 -14.79
C ALA A 102 -0.40 4.11 -13.85
N GLN A 103 -1.28 4.95 -13.31
CA GLN A 103 -0.97 6.00 -12.35
C GLN A 103 -0.55 5.39 -11.01
N SER A 104 -1.21 4.32 -10.57
CA SER A 104 -0.84 3.58 -9.37
C SER A 104 0.57 2.98 -9.50
N MET A 105 0.86 2.34 -10.63
CA MET A 105 2.18 1.79 -10.93
C MET A 105 3.25 2.87 -11.03
N ALA A 106 2.96 3.99 -11.70
CA ALA A 106 3.88 5.12 -11.80
C ALA A 106 4.20 5.70 -10.42
N LEU A 107 3.19 5.88 -9.55
CA LEU A 107 3.39 6.34 -8.18
C LEU A 107 4.23 5.35 -7.38
N SER A 108 3.94 4.05 -7.45
CA SER A 108 4.74 3.01 -6.78
C SER A 108 6.20 3.06 -7.22
N ALA A 109 6.45 3.19 -8.53
CA ALA A 109 7.80 3.32 -9.07
C ALA A 109 8.49 4.59 -8.55
N CYS A 110 7.81 5.74 -8.55
CA CYS A 110 8.38 6.99 -8.03
C CYS A 110 8.76 6.88 -6.55
N ILE A 111 7.91 6.28 -5.72
CA ILE A 111 8.21 6.06 -4.31
C ILE A 111 9.41 5.13 -4.17
N TYR A 112 9.42 4.00 -4.89
CA TYR A 112 10.55 3.06 -4.85
C TYR A 112 11.88 3.73 -5.20
N HIS A 113 11.92 4.46 -6.31
CA HIS A 113 13.13 5.15 -6.75
C HIS A 113 13.54 6.29 -5.80
N SER A 114 12.60 6.93 -5.11
CA SER A 114 12.92 7.95 -4.10
C SER A 114 13.58 7.40 -2.83
N LEU A 115 13.54 6.08 -2.64
CA LEU A 115 14.14 5.40 -1.49
C LEU A 115 15.50 4.77 -1.81
N LEU A 116 15.85 4.62 -3.10
CA LEU A 116 17.18 4.14 -3.51
C LEU A 116 18.27 5.08 -3.00
N GLY A 117 19.34 4.53 -2.43
CA GLY A 117 20.44 5.32 -1.81
C GLY A 117 20.08 5.98 -0.47
N HIS A 118 18.87 5.77 0.04
CA HIS A 118 18.42 6.28 1.35
C HIS A 118 18.08 5.16 2.34
N VAL A 119 18.05 3.91 1.87
CA VAL A 119 17.86 2.70 2.68
C VAL A 119 19.13 1.86 2.54
N PRO A 120 19.98 1.78 3.59
CA PRO A 120 21.32 1.16 3.51
C PRO A 120 21.32 -0.31 3.08
N GLU A 121 20.19 -1.00 3.19
CA GLU A 121 20.04 -2.39 2.76
C GLU A 121 20.04 -2.59 1.23
N TYR A 122 20.04 -1.50 0.44
CA TYR A 122 19.95 -1.52 -1.01
C TYR A 122 21.12 -0.83 -1.74
N ASP A 123 22.20 -0.46 -1.03
CA ASP A 123 23.49 0.00 -1.58
C ASP A 123 24.54 -1.11 -1.55
#